data_AF-A0A924MD29-F1
#
_entry.id   AF-A0A924MD29-F1
#
_cell.length_a   1.000
_cell.length_b   1.000
_cell.length_c   1.000
_cell.angle_alpha   90.00
_cell.angle_beta   90.00
_cell.angle_gamma   90.00
#
_symmetry.space_group_name_H-M   'P 1'
#
loop_
_entity.id
_entity.type
_entity.pdbx_description
1 polymer ?
#
loop_
_entity_poly.entity_id
_entity_poly.type
_entity_poly.pdbx_seq_one_letter_code
_entity_poly.pdbx_strand_id
1 'polypeptide(L)'
;MAWSPLGGGNILNNENNEGFKNIITIANELANQYQTTVNQILIAWLMAHSAKIIPVLGTSKLERLIEAKTAANITLQQEDWFKLYAASTGQEVA
;
A
#
# COMPACT_ATOMS: atom_id res chain seq x y z
N MET A 1 -14.89 -2.61 4.94
CA MET A 1 -14.20 -3.56 4.04
C MET A 1 -13.82 -2.82 2.78
N ALA A 2 -12.63 -3.07 2.21
CA ALA A 2 -12.16 -2.44 0.97
C ALA A 2 -11.94 -3.50 -0.11
N TRP A 3 -12.46 -3.24 -1.32
CA TRP A 3 -12.26 -4.10 -2.48
C TRP A 3 -11.15 -3.55 -3.37
N SER A 4 -10.50 -4.43 -4.15
CA SER A 4 -9.39 -4.05 -5.05
C SER A 4 -8.29 -3.22 -4.35
N PRO A 5 -7.71 -3.69 -3.23
CA PRO A 5 -6.80 -2.90 -2.39
C PRO A 5 -5.52 -2.43 -3.10
N LEU A 6 -5.17 -3.07 -4.23
CA LEU A 6 -4.02 -2.71 -5.07
C LEU A 6 -4.44 -2.02 -6.39
N GLY A 7 -5.61 -1.38 -6.42
CA GLY A 7 -6.15 -0.68 -7.59
C GLY A 7 -6.40 -1.58 -8.80
N GLY A 8 -6.80 -2.84 -8.55
CA GLY A 8 -6.97 -3.84 -9.61
C GLY A 8 -5.66 -4.29 -10.26
N GLY A 9 -4.51 -4.02 -9.62
CA GLY A 9 -3.17 -4.27 -10.17
C GLY A 9 -2.60 -3.11 -10.99
N ASN A 10 -3.39 -2.06 -11.25
CA ASN A 10 -2.95 -0.91 -12.05
C ASN A 10 -1.87 -0.09 -11.35
N ILE A 11 -1.86 -0.05 -10.01
CA ILE A 11 -0.86 0.72 -9.26
C ILE A 11 0.56 0.27 -9.63
N LEU A 12 0.77 -1.03 -9.86
CA LEU A 12 2.10 -1.58 -10.19
C LEU A 12 2.33 -1.74 -11.69
N ASN A 13 1.26 -1.90 -12.48
CA ASN A 13 1.36 -2.22 -13.90
C ASN A 13 1.18 -1.02 -14.84
N ASN A 14 0.70 0.12 -14.33
CA ASN A 14 0.42 1.30 -15.14
C ASN A 14 1.37 2.45 -14.81
N GLU A 15 2.59 2.32 -15.32
CA GLU A 15 3.68 3.28 -15.13
C GLU A 15 3.41 4.66 -15.77
N ASN A 16 2.41 4.79 -16.65
CA ASN A 16 2.11 6.06 -17.33
C ASN A 16 1.25 7.02 -16.49
N ASN A 17 0.75 6.58 -15.33
CA ASN A 17 -0.04 7.42 -14.44
C ASN A 17 0.88 8.11 -13.41
N GLU A 18 1.01 9.43 -13.50
CA GLU A 18 1.83 10.23 -12.58
C GLU A 18 1.45 10.05 -11.09
N GLY A 19 0.16 9.88 -10.79
CA GLY A 19 -0.30 9.59 -9.43
C GLY A 19 0.20 8.23 -8.92
N PHE A 20 0.21 7.21 -9.78
CA PHE A 20 0.77 5.90 -9.41
C PHE A 20 2.29 5.95 -9.25
N LYS A 21 3.00 6.73 -10.06
CA LYS A 21 4.46 6.92 -9.89
C LYS A 21 4.79 7.45 -8.50
N ASN A 22 4.09 8.48 -8.03
CA ASN A 22 4.32 9.06 -6.70
C ASN A 22 4.06 8.02 -5.59
N ILE A 23 2.96 7.28 -5.68
CA ILE A 23 2.63 6.21 -4.74
C ILE A 23 3.73 5.13 -4.75
N ILE A 24 4.18 4.69 -5.93
CA ILE A 24 5.22 3.67 -6.08
C ILE A 24 6.55 4.16 -5.48
N THR A 25 6.95 5.41 -5.72
CA THR A 25 8.19 5.98 -5.17
C THR A 25 8.19 5.91 -3.65
N ILE A 26 7.16 6.46 -3.00
CA ILE A 26 7.06 6.44 -1.54
C ILE A 26 6.90 5.01 -1.01
N ALA A 27 6.10 4.17 -1.68
CA ALA A 27 5.94 2.79 -1.25
C ALA A 27 7.25 1.98 -1.34
N ASN A 28 8.14 2.27 -2.30
CA ASN A 28 9.47 1.65 -2.37
C ASN A 28 10.40 2.12 -1.25
N GLU A 29 10.38 3.42 -0.93
CA GLU A 29 11.16 3.95 0.20
C GLU A 29 10.74 3.27 1.52
N LEU A 30 9.43 3.18 1.76
CA LEU A 30 8.88 2.49 2.93
C LEU A 30 9.17 0.98 2.86
N ALA A 31 9.05 0.35 1.70
CA ALA A 31 9.38 -1.07 1.54
C ALA A 31 10.83 -1.36 1.97
N ASN A 32 11.78 -0.49 1.60
CA ASN A 32 13.17 -0.59 2.05
C ASN A 32 13.32 -0.37 3.55
N GLN A 33 12.67 0.65 4.11
CA GLN A 33 12.72 0.98 5.54
C GLN A 33 12.19 -0.16 6.42
N TYR A 34 11.07 -0.78 6.02
CA TYR A 34 10.39 -1.83 6.76
C TYR A 34 10.81 -3.25 6.33
N GLN A 35 11.81 -3.38 5.44
CA GLN A 35 12.32 -4.66 4.91
C GLN A 35 11.20 -5.56 4.37
N THR A 36 10.37 -5.00 3.52
CA THR A 36 9.13 -5.59 3.04
C THR A 36 8.94 -5.29 1.55
N THR A 37 7.83 -5.70 0.94
CA THR A 37 7.52 -5.39 -0.45
C THR A 37 6.54 -4.21 -0.57
N VAL A 38 6.48 -3.60 -1.74
CA VAL A 38 5.49 -2.56 -2.06
C VAL A 38 4.06 -3.04 -1.81
N ASN A 39 3.72 -4.28 -2.20
CA ASN A 39 2.39 -4.84 -1.96
C ASN A 39 2.05 -4.86 -0.47
N GLN A 40 3.01 -5.27 0.35
CA GLN A 40 2.83 -5.34 1.79
C GLN A 40 2.64 -3.96 2.40
N ILE A 41 3.40 -2.95 1.97
CA ILE A 41 3.20 -1.56 2.39
C ILE A 41 1.81 -1.05 2.04
N LEU A 42 1.34 -1.25 0.80
CA LEU A 42 0.03 -0.78 0.35
C LEU A 42 -1.12 -1.44 1.16
N ILE A 43 -0.99 -2.73 1.47
CA ILE A 43 -1.98 -3.46 2.28
C ILE A 43 -1.93 -3.00 3.74
N ALA A 44 -0.74 -2.89 4.32
CA ALA A 44 -0.54 -2.41 5.69
C ALA A 44 -1.07 -0.98 5.88
N TRP A 45 -0.89 -0.12 4.87
CA TRP A 45 -1.41 1.25 4.87
C TRP A 45 -2.94 1.30 4.98
N LEU A 46 -3.65 0.43 4.23
CA LEU A 46 -5.10 0.31 4.37
C LEU A 46 -5.48 -0.16 5.77
N MET A 47 -4.81 -1.19 6.28
CA MET A 47 -5.11 -1.78 7.59
C MET A 47 -4.81 -0.85 8.77
N ALA A 48 -3.83 0.04 8.61
CA ALA A 48 -3.46 1.04 9.63
C ALA A 48 -4.48 2.19 9.77
N HIS A 49 -5.42 2.33 8.83
CA HIS A 49 -6.44 3.36 8.91
C HIS A 49 -7.34 3.20 10.15
N SER A 50 -7.69 4.32 10.81
CA SER A 50 -8.47 4.35 12.07
C SER A 50 -9.83 3.63 11.98
N ALA A 51 -10.45 3.63 10.81
CA ALA A 51 -11.68 2.89 10.51
C ALA A 51 -11.52 1.35 10.47
N LYS A 52 -10.31 0.81 10.71
CA LYS A 52 -10.01 -0.63 10.74
C LYS A 52 -10.43 -1.33 9.44
N ILE A 53 -9.89 -0.85 8.32
CA ILE A 53 -10.23 -1.38 7.00
C ILE A 53 -9.72 -2.82 6.89
N ILE A 54 -10.61 -3.71 6.44
CA ILE A 54 -10.28 -5.10 6.10
C ILE A 54 -10.20 -5.21 4.56
N PRO A 55 -9.01 -5.39 3.98
CA PRO A 55 -8.81 -5.57 2.54
C PRO A 55 -9.31 -6.94 2.06
N VAL A 56 -10.03 -6.98 0.93
CA VAL A 56 -10.40 -8.23 0.25
C VAL A 56 -9.45 -8.48 -0.92
N LEU A 57 -8.75 -9.60 -0.89
CA LEU A 57 -7.72 -9.96 -1.86
C LEU A 57 -8.31 -10.79 -3.01
N GLY A 58 -8.08 -10.36 -4.25
CA GLY A 58 -8.58 -11.04 -5.46
C GLY A 58 -7.57 -11.97 -6.14
N THR A 59 -6.62 -12.55 -5.41
CA THR A 59 -5.55 -13.39 -5.98
C THR A 59 -5.84 -14.88 -5.81
N SER A 60 -5.55 -15.68 -6.84
CA SER A 60 -5.51 -17.16 -6.76
C SER A 60 -4.10 -17.72 -6.54
N LYS A 61 -3.07 -16.87 -6.59
CA LYS A 61 -1.67 -17.25 -6.37
C LYS A 61 -1.35 -17.32 -4.88
N LEU A 62 -0.80 -18.44 -4.42
CA LEU A 62 -0.49 -18.70 -3.02
C LEU A 62 0.56 -17.73 -2.47
N GLU A 63 1.56 -17.40 -3.28
CA GLU A 63 2.67 -16.53 -2.86
C GLU A 63 2.15 -15.13 -2.50
N ARG A 64 1.21 -14.59 -3.28
CA ARG A 64 0.56 -13.30 -3.03
C ARG A 64 -0.36 -13.34 -1.80
N LEU A 65 -0.97 -14.49 -1.51
CA LEU A 65 -1.77 -14.66 -0.30
C LEU A 65 -0.88 -14.64 0.94
N ILE A 66 0.27 -15.33 0.90
CA ILE A 66 1.27 -15.34 1.98
C ILE A 66 1.83 -13.93 2.20
N GLU A 67 2.19 -13.24 1.12
CA GLU A 67 2.66 -11.84 1.15
C GLU A 67 1.63 -10.90 1.80
N ALA A 68 0.36 -10.98 1.39
CA ALA A 68 -0.69 -10.15 1.96
C ALA A 68 -0.99 -10.50 3.43
N LYS A 69 -0.88 -11.78 3.81
CA LYS A 69 -1.01 -12.21 5.21
C LYS A 69 0.09 -11.61 6.08
N THR A 70 1.33 -11.59 5.60
CA THR A 70 2.46 -11.03 6.37
C THR A 70 2.42 -9.51 6.44
N ALA A 71 1.74 -8.83 5.50
CA ALA A 71 1.48 -7.39 5.59
C ALA A 71 0.73 -6.98 6.87
N ALA A 72 -0.12 -7.86 7.41
CA ALA A 72 -0.85 -7.61 8.66
C ALA A 72 0.06 -7.46 9.89
N ASN A 73 1.33 -7.90 9.80
CA ASN A 73 2.31 -7.77 10.88
C ASN A 73 3.08 -6.44 10.82
N ILE A 74 2.89 -5.63 9.79
CA ILE A 74 3.59 -4.37 9.61
C ILE A 74 2.89 -3.30 10.44
N THR A 75 3.63 -2.69 11.36
CA THR A 75 3.15 -1.53 12.13
C THR A 75 3.75 -0.28 11.51
N LEU A 76 2.96 0.42 10.69
CA LEU A 76 3.38 1.69 10.10
C LEU A 76 3.36 2.80 11.15
N GLN A 77 4.40 3.63 11.14
CA GLN A 77 4.38 4.90 11.86
C GLN A 77 3.33 5.83 11.24
N GLN A 78 2.75 6.70 12.07
CA GLN A 78 1.72 7.64 11.62
C GLN A 78 2.24 8.58 10.53
N GLU A 79 3.49 9.03 10.64
CA GLU A 79 4.15 9.86 9.63
C GLU A 79 4.24 9.15 8.28
N ASP A 80 4.64 7.87 8.28
CA ASP A 80 4.76 7.07 7.06
C ASP A 80 3.39 6.81 6.42
N TRP A 81 2.34 6.67 7.24
CA TRP A 81 0.97 6.61 6.74
C TRP A 81 0.59 7.88 5.98
N PHE A 82 0.92 9.06 6.53
CA PHE A 82 0.63 10.34 5.89
C PHE A 82 1.51 10.62 4.67
N LYS A 83 2.77 10.16 4.64
CA LYS A 83 3.63 10.25 3.43
C LYS A 83 2.96 9.58 2.23
N LEU A 84 2.43 8.37 2.41
CA LEU A 84 1.77 7.65 1.34
C LEU A 84 0.42 8.27 0.97
N TYR A 85 -0.30 8.83 1.95
CA TYR A 85 -1.52 9.60 1.70
C TYR A 85 -1.26 10.86 0.85
N ALA A 86 -0.23 11.65 1.19
CA ALA A 86 0.21 12.79 0.40
C ALA A 86 0.55 12.39 -1.04
N ALA A 87 1.32 11.31 -1.19
CA ALA A 87 1.66 10.78 -2.52
C ALA A 87 0.42 10.39 -3.34
N SER A 88 -0.63 9.87 -2.68
CA SER A 88 -1.89 9.49 -3.34
C SER A 88 -2.78 10.66 -3.75
N THR A 89 -2.69 11.79 -3.02
CA THR A 89 -3.52 12.98 -3.26
C THR A 89 -2.80 14.05 -4.06
N GLY A 90 -1.48 13.98 -4.16
CA GLY A 90 -0.64 15.02 -4.78
C GLY A 90 -0.57 16.31 -3.96
N GLN A 91 -0.97 16.28 -2.69
CA GLN A 91 -0.98 17.42 -1.78
C GLN A 91 -0.15 17.13 -0.53
N GLU A 92 0.59 18.13 -0.04
CA GLU A 92 1.23 18.02 1.26
C GLU A 92 0.18 17.94 2.37
N VAL A 93 0.44 17.09 3.37
CA VAL A 93 -0.40 17.02 4.57
C VAL A 93 -0.02 18.20 5.47
N ALA A 94 -0.95 19.13 5.68
CA ALA A 94 -0.79 20.31 6.54
C ALA A 94 -1.18 20.03 8.00
#